data_AF-A0A397C429-F1
#
_entry.id   AF-A0A397C429-F1
#
_cell.length_a   1.000
_cell.length_b   1.000
_cell.length_c   1.000
_cell.angle_alpha   90.00
_cell.angle_beta   90.00
_cell.angle_gamma   90.00
#
_symmetry.space_group_name_H-M   'P 1'
#
loop_
_entity.id
_entity.type
_entity.pdbx_description
1 polymer ?
#
loop_
_entity_poly.entity_id
_entity_poly.type
_entity_poly.pdbx_seq_one_letter_code
_entity_poly.pdbx_strand_id
1 'polypeptide(L)'
;MKPKRFRKQVPRTYLWCDDSVEKMFMLRYKSALAPRFESKNNYGKRVAYVMLATELSVSMEREFTAKQVQDKVRHFMFKVYQLINALARENEVRVVIVEAPFG
;
A
#
# COMPACT_ATOMS: atom_id res chain seq x y z
N MET A 1 15.82 -40.05 -1.51
CA MET A 1 15.74 -38.58 -1.35
C MET A 1 14.54 -38.06 -2.15
N LYS A 2 13.63 -37.27 -1.54
CA LYS A 2 12.48 -36.70 -2.25
C LYS A 2 12.93 -35.47 -3.07
N PRO A 3 12.52 -35.30 -4.33
CA PRO A 3 12.92 -34.15 -5.13
C PRO A 3 12.35 -32.86 -4.53
N LYS A 4 13.21 -31.89 -4.28
CA LYS A 4 12.81 -30.52 -3.92
C LYS A 4 12.01 -29.94 -5.09
N ARG A 5 10.70 -29.76 -4.91
CA ARG A 5 9.88 -28.95 -5.83
C ARG A 5 10.47 -27.54 -5.85
N PHE A 6 11.17 -27.19 -6.91
CA PHE A 6 11.51 -25.81 -7.21
C PHE A 6 10.20 -25.08 -7.49
N ARG A 7 9.71 -24.32 -6.51
CA ARG A 7 8.69 -23.31 -6.78
C ARG A 7 9.33 -22.35 -7.80
N LYS A 8 8.75 -22.26 -9.00
CA LYS A 8 9.10 -21.22 -9.98
C LYS A 8 8.98 -19.89 -9.26
N GLN A 9 10.12 -19.25 -8.97
CA GLN A 9 10.11 -17.89 -8.45
C GLN A 9 9.67 -17.01 -9.62
N VAL A 10 8.48 -16.42 -9.51
CA VAL A 10 7.99 -15.44 -10.48
C VAL A 10 9.01 -14.30 -10.51
N PRO A 11 9.54 -13.90 -11.69
CA PRO A 11 10.53 -12.83 -11.78
C PRO A 11 10.07 -11.57 -11.04
N ARG A 12 10.86 -11.13 -10.05
CA ARG A 12 10.71 -9.78 -9.48
C ARG A 12 11.13 -8.81 -10.57
N THR A 13 10.19 -8.06 -11.17
CA THR A 13 10.34 -6.62 -11.47
C THR A 13 9.21 -5.91 -12.25
N TYR A 14 8.21 -6.56 -12.85
CA TYR A 14 7.22 -5.84 -13.72
C TYR A 14 5.80 -5.62 -13.16
N LEU A 15 5.55 -5.95 -11.88
CA LEU A 15 4.18 -5.84 -11.35
C LEU A 15 3.70 -4.38 -11.20
N TRP A 16 4.60 -3.49 -10.79
CA TRP A 16 4.28 -2.10 -10.45
C TRP A 16 4.89 -1.15 -11.47
N CYS A 17 4.05 -0.48 -12.27
CA CYS A 17 4.39 0.72 -13.06
C CYS A 17 3.81 1.98 -12.42
N ASP A 18 4.19 3.16 -12.91
CA ASP A 18 3.72 4.45 -12.37
C ASP A 18 2.20 4.55 -12.39
N ASP A 19 1.54 4.19 -13.50
CA ASP A 19 0.08 4.16 -13.61
C ASP A 19 -0.57 3.28 -12.54
N SER A 20 -0.02 2.08 -12.30
CA SER A 20 -0.55 1.15 -11.29
C SER A 20 -0.39 1.70 -9.87
N VAL A 21 0.70 2.43 -9.60
CA VAL A 21 0.97 3.02 -8.29
C VAL A 21 0.08 4.24 -8.07
N GLU A 22 -0.05 5.09 -9.08
CA GLU A 22 -0.94 6.24 -9.06
C GLU A 22 -2.39 5.80 -8.85
N LYS A 23 -2.87 4.83 -9.64
CA LYS A 23 -4.22 4.30 -9.52
C LYS A 23 -4.47 3.69 -8.14
N MET A 24 -3.52 2.93 -7.60
CA MET A 24 -3.61 2.36 -6.26
C MET A 24 -3.80 3.44 -5.19
N PHE A 25 -3.05 4.54 -5.25
CA PHE A 25 -3.18 5.64 -4.30
C PHE A 25 -4.44 6.47 -4.50
N MET A 26 -4.85 6.69 -5.75
CA MET A 26 -6.12 7.32 -6.09
C MET A 26 -7.30 6.53 -5.50
N LEU A 27 -7.33 5.21 -5.67
CA LEU A 27 -8.35 4.34 -5.09
C LEU A 27 -8.29 4.31 -3.57
N ARG A 28 -7.09 4.35 -2.97
CA ARG A 28 -6.95 4.34 -1.51
C ARG A 28 -7.47 5.61 -0.83
N TYR A 29 -7.24 6.78 -1.43
CA TYR A 29 -7.44 8.07 -0.76
C TYR A 29 -8.53 8.96 -1.35
N LYS A 30 -8.93 8.73 -2.61
CA LYS A 30 -9.87 9.61 -3.34
C LYS A 30 -11.13 8.90 -3.85
N SER A 31 -11.31 7.61 -3.58
CA SER A 31 -12.53 6.87 -3.95
C SER A 31 -13.44 6.61 -2.74
N ALA A 32 -14.60 5.99 -3.01
CA ALA A 32 -15.51 5.52 -1.96
C ALA A 32 -14.89 4.48 -1.00
N LEU A 33 -13.69 3.94 -1.32
CA LEU A 33 -12.94 3.07 -0.41
C LEU A 33 -12.23 3.83 0.71
N ALA A 34 -11.93 5.12 0.53
CA ALA A 34 -11.10 5.88 1.47
C ALA A 34 -11.60 5.82 2.94
N PRO A 35 -12.90 6.01 3.24
CA PRO A 35 -13.39 5.94 4.62
C PRO A 35 -13.18 4.56 5.27
N ARG A 36 -13.10 3.48 4.48
CA ARG A 36 -12.92 2.12 5.02
C ARG A 36 -11.52 1.91 5.61
N PHE A 37 -10.53 2.65 5.13
CA PHE A 37 -9.16 2.57 5.62
C PHE A 37 -8.94 3.33 6.94
N GLU A 38 -9.83 4.27 7.25
CA GLU A 38 -9.85 5.00 8.53
C GLU A 38 -10.53 4.20 9.66
N SER A 39 -11.19 3.07 9.35
CA SER A 39 -11.84 2.23 10.35
C SER A 39 -10.86 1.74 11.42
N LYS A 40 -11.19 1.87 12.71
CA LYS A 40 -10.42 1.29 13.82
C LYS A 40 -10.47 -0.25 13.85
N ASN A 41 -11.38 -0.87 13.10
CA ASN A 41 -11.53 -2.32 13.04
C ASN A 41 -10.53 -2.95 12.04
N ASN A 42 -9.67 -3.84 12.53
CA ASN A 42 -8.71 -4.60 11.70
C ASN A 42 -9.38 -5.46 10.61
N TYR A 43 -10.57 -6.00 10.88
CA TYR A 43 -11.33 -6.73 9.87
C TYR A 43 -11.76 -5.79 8.72
N GLY A 44 -12.28 -4.61 9.07
CA GLY A 44 -12.67 -3.57 8.10
C GLY A 44 -11.50 -3.17 7.20
N LYS A 45 -10.31 -2.94 7.80
CA LYS A 45 -9.09 -2.64 7.04
C LYS A 45 -8.68 -3.78 6.10
N ARG A 46 -8.78 -5.05 6.53
CA ARG A 46 -8.48 -6.21 5.68
C ARG A 46 -9.43 -6.28 4.48
N VAL A 47 -10.73 -6.10 4.70
CA VAL A 47 -11.72 -6.05 3.62
C VAL A 47 -11.42 -4.90 2.66
N ALA A 48 -11.06 -3.72 3.17
CA ALA A 48 -10.69 -2.58 2.35
C ALA A 48 -9.49 -2.88 1.41
N TYR A 49 -8.47 -3.59 1.90
CA TYR A 49 -7.35 -4.03 1.05
C TYR A 49 -7.75 -5.06 -0.02
N VAL A 50 -8.73 -5.93 0.27
CA VAL A 50 -9.29 -6.84 -0.74
C VAL A 50 -10.02 -6.05 -1.82
N MET A 51 -10.92 -5.14 -1.44
CA MET A 51 -11.65 -4.30 -2.39
C MET A 51 -10.71 -3.45 -3.27
N LEU A 52 -9.71 -2.83 -2.64
CA LEU A 52 -8.69 -2.05 -3.35
C LEU A 52 -7.93 -2.89 -4.37
N ALA A 53 -7.52 -4.11 -4.00
CA ALA A 53 -6.82 -5.01 -4.92
C ALA A 53 -7.70 -5.45 -6.08
N THR A 54 -8.99 -5.73 -5.83
CA THR A 54 -9.97 -6.06 -6.87
C THR A 54 -10.17 -4.89 -7.84
N GLU A 55 -10.44 -3.68 -7.34
CA GLU A 55 -10.64 -2.50 -8.20
C GLU A 55 -9.39 -2.13 -9.01
N LEU A 56 -8.21 -2.25 -8.39
CA LEU A 56 -6.94 -2.05 -9.09
C LEU A 56 -6.74 -3.11 -10.17
N SER A 57 -7.08 -4.36 -9.89
CA SER A 57 -6.91 -5.45 -10.86
C SER A 57 -7.79 -5.28 -12.09
N VAL A 58 -9.04 -4.86 -11.88
CA VAL A 58 -9.97 -4.52 -12.96
C VAL A 58 -9.44 -3.32 -13.76
N SER A 59 -9.00 -2.26 -13.08
CA SER A 59 -8.53 -1.04 -13.74
C SER A 59 -7.26 -1.24 -14.57
N MET A 60 -6.38 -2.15 -14.15
CA MET A 60 -5.10 -2.42 -14.79
C MET A 60 -5.12 -3.68 -15.68
N GLU A 61 -6.28 -4.33 -15.80
CA GLU A 61 -6.47 -5.60 -16.52
C GLU A 61 -5.42 -6.66 -16.14
N ARG A 62 -5.06 -6.70 -14.84
CA ARG A 62 -3.97 -7.53 -14.32
C ARG A 62 -4.22 -7.88 -12.87
N GLU A 63 -3.90 -9.10 -12.44
CA GLU A 63 -4.12 -9.51 -11.06
C GLU A 63 -3.17 -8.81 -10.06
N PHE A 64 -3.78 -8.21 -9.04
CA PHE A 64 -3.14 -7.74 -7.82
C PHE A 64 -3.81 -8.42 -6.62
N THR A 65 -2.99 -8.97 -5.72
CA THR A 65 -3.48 -9.51 -4.45
C THR A 65 -3.51 -8.44 -3.36
N ALA A 66 -4.43 -8.57 -2.41
CA ALA A 66 -4.51 -7.69 -1.24
C ALA A 66 -3.17 -7.59 -0.49
N LYS A 67 -2.41 -8.70 -0.41
CA LYS A 67 -1.09 -8.73 0.20
C LYS A 67 -0.08 -7.88 -0.57
N GLN A 68 -0.02 -8.01 -1.89
CA GLN A 68 0.89 -7.21 -2.71
C GLN A 68 0.60 -5.71 -2.58
N VAL A 69 -0.67 -5.33 -2.63
CA VAL A 69 -1.11 -3.93 -2.46
C VAL A 69 -0.74 -3.42 -1.06
N GLN A 70 -1.05 -4.19 -0.01
CA GLN A 70 -0.73 -3.83 1.36
C GLN A 70 0.77 -3.68 1.59
N ASP A 71 1.58 -4.62 1.10
CA ASP A 71 3.04 -4.57 1.22
C ASP A 71 3.62 -3.37 0.47
N LYS A 72 3.09 -3.04 -0.72
CA LYS A 72 3.50 -1.87 -1.51
C LYS A 72 3.18 -0.55 -0.79
N VAL A 73 1.97 -0.40 -0.25
CA VAL A 73 1.57 0.78 0.54
C VAL A 73 2.44 0.91 1.78
N ARG A 74 2.65 -0.18 2.53
CA ARG A 74 3.51 -0.16 3.73
C ARG A 74 4.93 0.28 3.40
N HIS A 75 5.51 -0.28 2.33
CA HIS A 75 6.86 0.06 1.90
C HIS A 75 6.99 1.53 1.49
N PHE A 76 6.01 2.06 0.77
CA PHE A 76 5.97 3.47 0.39
C PHE A 76 5.88 4.38 1.62
N MET A 77 4.96 4.10 2.54
CA MET A 77 4.80 4.87 3.78
C MET A 77 6.06 4.84 4.64
N PHE A 78 6.73 3.69 4.73
CA PHE A 78 8.00 3.57 5.44
C PHE A 78 9.08 4.46 4.82
N LYS A 79 9.20 4.46 3.49
CA LYS A 79 10.15 5.36 2.79
C LYS A 79 9.82 6.83 2.98
N VAL A 80 8.54 7.21 2.88
CA VAL A 80 8.09 8.59 3.15
C VAL A 80 8.45 9.00 4.57
N TYR A 81 8.19 8.14 5.56
CA TYR A 81 8.57 8.41 6.94
C TYR A 81 10.09 8.58 7.11
N GLN A 82 10.90 7.75 6.45
CA GLN A 82 12.36 7.89 6.49
C GLN A 82 12.82 9.22 5.87
N LEU A 83 12.24 9.62 4.73
CA LEU A 83 12.55 10.87 4.05
C LEU A 83 12.17 12.09 4.90
N ILE A 84 10.95 12.11 5.45
CA ILE A 84 10.49 13.19 6.33
C ILE A 84 11.42 13.32 7.54
N ASN A 85 11.84 12.21 8.15
CA ASN A 85 12.78 12.26 9.28
C ASN A 85 14.20 12.70 8.88
N ALA A 86 14.65 12.41 7.66
CA ALA A 86 15.92 12.91 7.16
C ALA A 86 15.88 14.43 6.99
N LEU A 87 14.84 14.94 6.32
CA LEU A 87 14.61 16.37 6.15
C LEU A 87 14.46 17.08 7.50
N ALA A 88 13.76 16.46 8.46
CA ALA A 88 13.60 17.04 9.79
C ALA A 88 14.93 17.19 10.53
N ARG A 89 15.84 16.21 10.42
CA ARG A 89 17.20 16.31 10.97
C ARG A 89 18.01 17.40 10.30
N GLU A 90 17.93 17.53 8.97
CA GLU A 90 18.62 18.58 8.21
C GLU A 90 18.15 19.98 8.61
N ASN A 91 16.90 20.13 9.02
CA ASN A 91 16.30 21.41 9.40
C ASN A 91 16.22 21.62 10.93
N GLU A 92 16.83 20.75 11.74
CA GLU A 92 16.78 20.78 13.21
C GLU A 92 15.35 20.84 13.81
N VAL A 93 14.37 20.32 13.09
CA VAL A 93 12.97 20.25 13.53
C VAL A 93 12.58 18.84 13.94
N ARG A 94 11.59 18.73 14.83
CA ARG A 94 11.05 17.43 15.25
C ARG A 94 9.73 17.15 14.53
N VAL A 95 9.64 15.98 13.91
CA VAL A 95 8.38 15.48 13.33
C VAL A 95 7.45 15.04 14.46
N VAL A 96 6.25 15.61 14.50
CA VAL A 96 5.16 15.16 15.38
C VAL A 96 4.01 14.70 14.49
N ILE A 97 3.67 13.42 14.56
CA ILE A 97 2.48 12.90 13.86
C ILE A 97 1.29 13.19 14.76
N VAL A 98 0.46 14.15 14.35
CA VAL A 98 -0.83 14.41 14.99
C VAL A 98 -1.89 13.56 14.30
N GLU A 99 -2.61 12.73 15.07
CA GLU A 99 -3.87 12.18 14.59
C GLU A 99 -4.85 13.34 14.42
N ALA A 100 -5.38 13.53 13.21
CA ALA A 100 -6.42 14.54 13.01
C ALA A 100 -7.64 14.16 13.87
N PRO A 101 -8.20 15.08 14.67
CA PRO A 101 -9.47 14.84 15.33
C PRO A 101 -10.54 14.76 14.24
N PHE A 102 -11.01 13.56 13.95
CA PHE A 102 -12.14 13.37 13.06
C PHE A 102 -13.43 13.68 13.84
N GLY A 103 -14.21 14.63 13.33
CA GLY A 103 -15.56 14.96 13.81
C GLY A 103 -16.62 13.96 13.35
#